data_AF-K8EPT8-F1
#
_entry.id   AF-K8EPT8-F1
#
_cell.length_a   1.000
_cell.length_b   1.000
_cell.length_c   1.000
_cell.angle_alpha   90.00
_cell.angle_beta   90.00
_cell.angle_gamma   90.00
#
_symmetry.space_group_name_H-M   'P 1'
#
loop_
_entity.id
_entity.type
_entity.pdbx_description
1 polymer ?
#
loop_
_entity_poly.entity_id
_entity_poly.type
_entity_poly.pdbx_seq_one_letter_code
_entity_poly.pdbx_strand_id
1 'polypeptide(L)'
;MSASSSASAFRRSAKHVTKHVKACSNKLINKWKIFTGDRVIVTSGKDKGQIGQVTKVFRKENKLIVGGLNLVKKHVKPQPQPGEPNPPGQILSVEQPIHYSNVSLVDPNTGGRVRIQSSYLDDGTKVRVTKGRLSSQTFVPRPDQLLERKTPRGTGVGAKDTTEEFVRKVTYLGPR
;
A
#
# COMPACT_ATOMS: atom_id res chain seq x y z
N MET A 1 -34.11 39.68 34.36
CA MET A 1 -33.10 40.48 33.63
C MET A 1 -31.76 39.94 34.08
N SER A 2 -31.01 39.14 33.32
CA SER A 2 -30.31 39.53 32.11
C SER A 2 -29.79 38.26 31.41
N ALA A 3 -30.04 38.13 30.12
CA ALA A 3 -29.41 37.12 29.27
C ALA A 3 -28.06 37.65 28.80
N SER A 4 -26.95 37.03 29.21
CA SER A 4 -25.63 37.28 28.64
C SER A 4 -25.44 36.39 27.41
N SER A 5 -25.89 36.90 26.27
CA SER A 5 -25.53 36.42 24.94
C SER A 5 -24.05 36.69 24.70
N SER A 6 -23.19 35.68 24.89
CA SER A 6 -21.81 35.73 24.43
C SER A 6 -21.77 35.33 22.95
N ALA A 7 -21.43 36.33 22.14
CA ALA A 7 -21.47 36.31 20.70
C ALA A 7 -20.77 35.08 20.10
N SER A 8 -21.48 34.40 19.21
CA SER A 8 -20.93 33.43 18.27
C SER A 8 -19.82 34.09 17.45
N ALA A 9 -18.56 33.77 17.76
CA ALA A 9 -17.42 34.19 16.95
C ALA A 9 -17.47 33.47 15.60
N PHE A 10 -18.10 34.15 14.64
CA PHE A 10 -17.77 34.22 13.23
C PHE A 10 -17.03 33.00 12.66
N ARG A 11 -17.79 31.98 12.26
CA ARG A 11 -17.33 30.99 11.27
C ARG A 11 -17.06 31.72 9.95
N ARG A 12 -15.88 32.33 9.81
CA ARG A 12 -15.34 32.73 8.51
C ARG A 12 -15.03 31.44 7.76
N SER A 13 -15.99 31.03 6.95
CA SER A 13 -15.83 29.95 5.99
C SER A 13 -14.61 30.25 5.13
N ALA A 14 -13.56 29.43 5.23
CA ALA A 14 -12.44 29.44 4.30
C ALA A 14 -12.93 28.88 2.94
N LYS A 15 -13.75 29.66 2.22
CA LYS A 15 -14.33 29.29 0.92
C LYS A 15 -13.38 29.53 -0.25
N HIS A 16 -12.18 30.06 -0.01
CA HIS A 16 -11.12 30.17 -1.02
C HIS A 16 -9.81 29.65 -0.46
N VAL A 17 -9.61 28.35 -0.59
CA VAL A 17 -8.27 27.77 -0.51
C VAL A 17 -7.51 28.25 -1.76
N THR A 18 -6.39 28.93 -1.58
CA THR A 18 -5.59 29.43 -2.71
C THR A 18 -5.19 28.26 -3.62
N LYS A 19 -5.11 28.51 -4.94
CA LYS A 19 -4.76 27.48 -5.94
C LYS A 19 -3.48 26.71 -5.57
N HIS A 20 -2.53 27.40 -4.94
CA HIS A 20 -1.31 26.80 -4.39
C HIS A 20 -1.56 25.88 -3.19
N VAL A 21 -2.41 26.24 -2.24
CA VAL A 21 -2.78 25.35 -1.12
C VAL A 21 -3.58 24.14 -1.62
N LYS A 22 -4.42 24.31 -2.64
CA LYS A 22 -5.18 23.22 -3.29
C LYS A 22 -4.29 22.28 -4.13
N ALA A 23 -3.23 22.81 -4.74
CA ALA A 23 -2.21 22.02 -5.44
C ALA A 23 -1.24 21.32 -4.49
N CYS A 24 -0.92 21.94 -3.34
CA CYS A 24 -0.05 21.36 -2.32
C CYS A 24 -0.74 20.29 -1.46
N SER A 25 -2.08 20.30 -1.34
CA SER A 25 -2.81 19.35 -0.48
C SER A 25 -2.77 17.90 -0.99
N ASN A 26 -2.41 17.68 -2.25
CA ASN A 26 -2.23 16.36 -2.87
C ASN A 26 -0.91 16.28 -3.64
N LYS A 27 0.21 16.70 -3.04
CA LYS A 27 1.52 16.42 -3.66
C LYS A 27 1.78 14.91 -3.62
N LEU A 28 1.65 14.26 -4.77
CA LEU A 28 1.92 12.84 -4.93
C LEU A 28 3.40 12.54 -4.65
N ILE A 29 3.65 11.43 -3.97
CA ILE A 29 5.03 10.98 -3.69
C ILE A 29 5.57 10.30 -4.95
N ASN A 30 6.58 10.92 -5.58
CA ASN A 30 7.18 10.39 -6.81
C ASN A 30 7.98 9.11 -6.57
N LYS A 31 8.69 9.00 -5.44
CA LYS A 31 9.56 7.86 -5.11
C LYS A 31 9.12 7.18 -3.82
N TRP A 32 8.46 6.03 -3.97
CA TRP A 32 8.02 5.20 -2.85
C TRP A 32 9.14 4.29 -2.35
N LYS A 33 9.24 4.19 -1.02
CA LYS A 33 10.20 3.32 -0.35
C LYS A 33 9.57 2.06 0.24
N ILE A 34 8.24 2.05 0.39
CA ILE A 34 7.43 0.97 0.96
C ILE A 34 6.64 0.31 -0.18
N PHE A 35 6.63 -1.02 -0.18
CA PHE A 35 5.95 -1.85 -1.16
C PHE A 35 4.98 -2.83 -0.48
N THR A 36 4.08 -3.41 -1.28
CA THR A 36 3.20 -4.49 -0.83
C THR A 36 4.03 -5.67 -0.35
N GLY A 37 3.71 -6.22 0.82
CA GLY A 37 4.43 -7.32 1.44
C GLY A 37 5.50 -6.88 2.47
N ASP A 38 5.87 -5.60 2.51
CA ASP A 38 6.83 -5.10 3.51
C ASP A 38 6.22 -5.10 4.93
N ARG A 39 7.08 -5.28 5.95
CA ARG A 39 6.72 -5.10 7.37
C ARG A 39 6.92 -3.66 7.81
N VAL A 40 5.87 -3.08 8.38
CA VAL A 40 5.81 -1.68 8.75
C VAL A 40 5.36 -1.48 10.19
N ILE A 41 5.79 -0.37 10.78
CA ILE A 41 5.35 0.11 12.08
C ILE A 41 4.61 1.44 11.92
N VAL A 42 3.48 1.57 12.61
CA VAL A 42 2.70 2.82 12.64
C VAL A 42 3.38 3.81 13.57
N THR A 43 3.71 4.99 13.04
CA THR A 43 4.39 6.07 13.78
C THR A 43 3.41 6.97 14.51
N SER A 44 2.22 7.19 13.93
CA SER A 44 1.20 8.11 14.45
C SER A 44 -0.20 7.62 14.11
N GLY A 45 -1.17 7.96 14.97
CA GLY A 45 -2.57 7.55 14.85
C GLY A 45 -3.03 6.65 16.00
N LYS A 46 -4.20 6.03 15.83
CA LYS A 46 -4.85 5.17 16.83
C LYS A 46 -3.98 3.96 17.19
N ASP A 47 -3.37 3.32 16.19
CA ASP A 47 -2.61 2.08 16.35
C ASP A 47 -1.09 2.32 16.42
N LYS A 48 -0.68 3.43 17.05
CA LYS A 48 0.74 3.82 17.15
C LYS A 48 1.57 2.73 17.81
N GLY A 49 2.74 2.42 17.21
CA GLY A 49 3.70 1.43 17.72
C GLY A 49 3.40 0.00 17.30
N GLN A 50 2.21 -0.28 16.74
CA GLN A 50 1.89 -1.61 16.25
C GLN A 50 2.57 -1.88 14.90
N ILE A 51 2.94 -3.15 14.70
CA ILE A 51 3.61 -3.65 13.51
C ILE A 51 2.60 -4.46 12.69
N GLY A 52 2.63 -4.29 11.37
CA GLY A 52 1.81 -5.09 10.45
C GLY A 52 2.44 -5.20 9.07
N GLN A 53 1.85 -6.04 8.22
CA GLN A 53 2.29 -6.23 6.84
C GLN A 53 1.46 -5.37 5.88
N VAL A 54 2.08 -4.81 4.85
CA VAL A 54 1.36 -3.99 3.86
C VAL A 54 0.61 -4.87 2.86
N THR A 55 -0.72 -4.82 2.88
CA THR A 55 -1.58 -5.61 1.99
C THR A 55 -1.76 -4.95 0.62
N LYS A 56 -1.99 -3.63 0.61
CA LYS A 56 -2.26 -2.86 -0.62
C LYS A 56 -1.69 -1.46 -0.52
N VAL A 57 -1.25 -0.91 -1.66
CA VAL A 57 -0.69 0.44 -1.77
C VAL A 57 -1.46 1.26 -2.80
N PHE A 58 -1.95 2.44 -2.38
CA PHE A 58 -2.66 3.40 -3.22
C PHE A 58 -1.76 4.59 -3.55
N ARG A 59 -0.99 4.48 -4.64
CA ARG A 59 -0.03 5.53 -5.05
C ARG A 59 -0.68 6.86 -5.42
N LYS A 60 -1.92 6.84 -5.93
CA LYS A 60 -2.68 8.04 -6.30
C LYS A 60 -3.14 8.86 -5.09
N GLU A 61 -3.16 8.25 -3.90
CA GLU A 61 -3.66 8.90 -2.69
C GLU A 61 -2.59 9.01 -1.59
N ASN A 62 -1.36 8.55 -1.84
CA ASN A 62 -0.32 8.45 -0.80
C ASN A 62 -0.75 7.63 0.42
N LYS A 63 -1.59 6.60 0.22
CA LYS A 63 -2.08 5.74 1.30
C LYS A 63 -1.73 4.28 1.07
N LEU A 64 -1.78 3.49 2.13
CA LEU A 64 -1.56 2.06 2.11
C LEU A 64 -2.42 1.37 3.18
N ILE A 65 -2.80 0.12 2.94
CA ILE A 65 -3.52 -0.71 3.90
C ILE A 65 -2.51 -1.61 4.59
N VAL A 66 -2.55 -1.63 5.92
CA VAL A 66 -1.73 -2.51 6.76
C VAL A 66 -2.64 -3.55 7.40
N GLY A 67 -2.26 -4.82 7.28
CA GLY A 67 -3.01 -5.95 7.82
C GLY A 67 -3.27 -5.81 9.32
N GLY A 68 -4.52 -5.99 9.74
CA GLY A 68 -4.95 -5.96 11.13
C GLY A 68 -4.93 -4.58 11.82
N LEU A 69 -4.53 -3.52 11.13
CA LEU A 69 -4.42 -2.17 11.70
C LEU A 69 -5.46 -1.22 11.09
N ASN A 70 -5.77 -0.14 11.82
CA ASN A 70 -6.76 0.86 11.45
C ASN A 70 -8.12 0.25 11.11
N LEU A 71 -8.58 -0.66 11.97
CA LEU A 71 -9.85 -1.37 11.81
C LEU A 71 -11.04 -0.45 12.09
N VAL A 72 -12.01 -0.48 11.18
CA VAL A 72 -13.29 0.22 11.30
C VAL A 72 -14.43 -0.79 11.23
N LYS A 73 -15.40 -0.65 12.13
CA LYS A 73 -16.62 -1.47 12.13
C LYS A 73 -17.54 -0.99 11.01
N LYS A 74 -17.86 -1.87 10.07
CA LYS A 74 -18.80 -1.64 8.97
C LYS A 74 -20.01 -2.54 9.18
N HIS A 75 -21.18 -1.91 9.35
CA HIS A 75 -22.44 -2.62 9.34
C HIS A 75 -22.81 -2.94 7.88
N VAL A 76 -22.95 -4.23 7.57
CA VAL A 76 -23.29 -4.70 6.24
C VAL A 76 -24.72 -5.24 6.26
N LYS A 77 -25.55 -4.71 5.35
CA LYS A 77 -26.92 -5.21 5.18
C LYS A 77 -26.88 -6.67 4.72
N PRO A 78 -27.86 -7.49 5.12
CA PRO A 78 -28.11 -8.81 4.53
C PRO A 78 -27.97 -8.78 3.01
N GLN A 79 -27.22 -9.71 2.45
CA GLN A 79 -27.15 -9.94 1.00
C GLN A 79 -27.58 -11.39 0.76
N PRO A 80 -28.60 -11.65 -0.07
CA PRO A 80 -29.02 -13.01 -0.37
C PRO A 80 -27.88 -13.76 -1.06
N GLN A 81 -27.50 -14.92 -0.51
CA GLN A 81 -26.50 -15.81 -1.09
C GLN A 81 -27.19 -17.09 -1.60
N PRO A 82 -26.61 -17.79 -2.59
CA PRO A 82 -27.15 -19.06 -3.06
C PRO A 82 -27.21 -20.07 -1.89
N GLY A 83 -28.41 -20.42 -1.44
CA GLY A 83 -28.64 -21.35 -0.32
C GLY A 83 -29.17 -20.71 0.97
N GLU A 84 -29.12 -19.39 1.11
CA GLU A 84 -29.68 -18.68 2.27
C GLU A 84 -30.47 -17.43 1.79
N PRO A 85 -31.82 -17.49 1.74
CA PRO A 85 -32.63 -16.41 1.21
C PRO A 85 -32.70 -15.18 2.14
N ASN A 86 -32.38 -15.31 3.43
CA ASN A 86 -32.46 -14.20 4.39
C ASN A 86 -31.40 -14.25 5.50
N PRO A 87 -30.10 -14.02 5.18
CA PRO A 87 -29.04 -14.03 6.18
C PRO A 87 -29.14 -12.80 7.12
N PRO A 88 -28.75 -12.91 8.40
CA PRO A 88 -28.72 -11.77 9.31
C PRO A 88 -27.67 -10.72 8.88
N GLY A 89 -27.90 -9.45 9.26
CA GLY A 89 -26.94 -8.38 9.05
C GLY A 89 -25.67 -8.63 9.86
N GLN A 90 -24.51 -8.26 9.31
CA GLN A 90 -23.20 -8.54 9.93
C GLN A 90 -22.44 -7.26 10.24
N ILE A 91 -21.71 -7.26 11.36
CA ILE A 91 -20.77 -6.20 11.70
C ILE A 91 -19.38 -6.69 11.34
N LEU A 92 -18.85 -6.22 10.22
CA LEU A 92 -17.52 -6.59 9.74
C LEU A 92 -16.48 -5.59 10.23
N SER A 93 -15.35 -6.09 10.71
CA SER A 93 -14.17 -5.28 10.96
C SER A 93 -13.33 -5.21 9.69
N VAL A 94 -13.25 -4.02 9.08
CA VAL A 94 -12.54 -3.83 7.80
C VAL A 94 -11.36 -2.88 8.01
N GLU A 95 -10.21 -3.26 7.45
CA GLU A 95 -8.99 -2.44 7.44
C GLU A 95 -9.19 -1.18 6.60
N GLN A 96 -8.76 -0.04 7.11
CA GLN A 96 -8.82 1.24 6.40
C GLN A 96 -7.42 1.76 6.05
N PRO A 97 -7.29 2.50 4.94
CA PRO A 97 -5.99 2.99 4.49
C PRO A 97 -5.39 4.01 5.45
N ILE A 98 -4.08 3.89 5.69
CA ILE A 98 -3.25 4.79 6.47
C ILE A 98 -2.39 5.62 5.52
N HIS A 99 -2.19 6.90 5.82
CA HIS A 99 -1.33 7.77 5.01
C HIS A 99 0.16 7.37 5.15
N TYR A 100 0.90 7.43 4.04
CA TYR A 100 2.31 7.01 3.95
C TYR A 100 3.22 7.65 5.01
N SER A 101 2.97 8.91 5.37
CA SER A 101 3.77 9.63 6.39
C SER A 101 3.69 9.03 7.78
N ASN A 102 2.60 8.31 8.08
CA ASN A 102 2.31 7.78 9.42
C ASN A 102 2.86 6.36 9.60
N VAL A 103 3.63 5.87 8.64
CA VAL A 103 4.12 4.50 8.56
C VAL A 103 5.63 4.54 8.29
N SER A 104 6.38 3.63 8.90
CA SER A 104 7.81 3.46 8.66
C SER A 104 8.13 1.97 8.51
N LEU A 105 9.20 1.62 7.79
CA LEU A 105 9.62 0.22 7.76
C LEU A 105 10.21 -0.21 9.10
N VAL A 106 10.09 -1.51 9.34
CA VAL A 106 10.74 -2.21 10.45
C VAL A 106 12.02 -2.86 9.94
N ASP A 107 13.10 -2.74 10.71
CA ASP A 107 14.34 -3.49 10.43
C ASP A 107 14.12 -4.98 10.75
N PRO A 108 14.44 -5.91 9.83
CA PRO A 108 14.19 -7.33 10.06
C PRO A 108 14.92 -7.90 11.28
N ASN A 109 16.11 -7.37 11.61
CA ASN A 109 16.93 -7.86 12.70
C ASN A 109 16.58 -7.22 14.05
N THR A 110 16.47 -5.90 14.09
CA THR A 110 16.29 -5.16 15.34
C THR A 110 14.80 -4.98 15.71
N GLY A 111 13.87 -5.14 14.76
CA GLY A 111 12.45 -4.86 14.99
C GLY A 111 12.14 -3.37 15.20
N GLY A 112 13.15 -2.50 15.14
CA GLY A 112 13.03 -1.08 15.34
C GLY A 112 12.47 -0.34 14.13
N ARG A 113 11.97 0.87 14.38
CA ARG A 113 11.57 1.82 13.33
C ARG A 113 12.82 2.37 12.62
N VAL A 114 12.88 2.26 11.29
CA VAL A 114 14.07 2.68 10.54
C VAL A 114 13.75 3.48 9.27
N ARG A 115 14.72 4.31 8.83
CA ARG A 115 14.67 5.04 7.54
C ARG A 115 15.41 4.24 6.47
N ILE A 116 15.00 4.40 5.22
CA ILE A 116 15.62 3.67 4.10
C ILE A 116 16.39 4.62 3.19
N GLN A 117 17.57 4.15 2.76
CA GLN A 117 18.35 4.69 1.65
C GLN A 117 18.37 3.68 0.48
N SER A 118 18.40 4.17 -0.76
CA SER A 118 18.65 3.30 -1.93
C SER A 118 20.14 3.30 -2.24
N SER A 119 20.75 2.13 -2.38
CA SER A 119 22.13 1.93 -2.80
C SER A 119 22.21 0.92 -3.96
N TYR A 120 23.39 0.76 -4.55
CA TYR A 120 23.69 -0.24 -5.56
C TYR A 120 24.72 -1.22 -4.99
N LEU A 121 24.59 -2.49 -5.33
CA LEU A 121 25.64 -3.50 -5.11
C LEU A 121 26.68 -3.42 -6.23
N ASP A 122 27.78 -4.15 -6.07
CA ASP A 122 28.87 -4.22 -7.06
C ASP A 122 28.38 -4.78 -8.41
N ASP A 123 27.37 -5.66 -8.37
CA ASP A 123 26.68 -6.20 -9.56
C ASP A 123 25.79 -5.17 -10.30
N GLY A 124 25.66 -3.95 -9.76
CA GLY A 124 24.76 -2.91 -10.29
C GLY A 124 23.28 -3.07 -9.90
N THR A 125 22.93 -4.10 -9.11
CA THR A 125 21.55 -4.30 -8.64
C THR A 125 21.18 -3.28 -7.58
N LYS A 126 19.95 -2.75 -7.66
CA LYS A 126 19.46 -1.69 -6.77
C LYS A 126 18.82 -2.26 -5.52
N VAL A 127 19.39 -1.94 -4.36
CA VAL A 127 18.93 -2.44 -3.06
C VAL A 127 18.49 -1.30 -2.13
N ARG A 128 17.70 -1.66 -1.11
CA ARG A 128 17.31 -0.75 -0.03
C ARG A 128 18.13 -1.09 1.20
N VAL A 129 18.75 -0.10 1.83
CA VAL A 129 19.56 -0.25 3.04
C VAL A 129 18.90 0.49 4.19
N THR A 130 18.86 -0.15 5.36
CA THR A 130 18.32 0.44 6.58
C THR A 130 19.32 1.43 7.20
N LYS A 131 18.83 2.59 7.66
CA LYS A 131 19.64 3.68 8.24
C LYS A 131 18.96 4.29 9.45
N GLY A 132 19.71 4.45 10.54
CA GLY A 132 19.28 5.15 11.74
C GLY A 132 20.01 4.64 12.98
N ARG A 133 19.54 5.07 14.15
CA ARG A 133 20.09 4.61 15.43
C ARG A 133 19.72 3.16 15.75
N LEU A 134 18.52 2.74 15.35
CA LEU A 134 17.94 1.42 15.62
C LEU A 134 18.14 0.45 14.43
N SER A 135 19.09 0.75 13.53
CA SER A 135 19.27 -0.02 12.31
C SER A 135 20.51 -0.89 12.37
N SER A 136 20.40 -2.12 11.87
CA SER A 136 21.52 -3.04 11.65
C SER A 136 22.28 -2.81 10.33
N GLN A 137 21.90 -1.79 9.53
CA GLN A 137 22.46 -1.53 8.19
C GLN A 137 22.27 -2.71 7.22
N THR A 138 21.13 -3.38 7.34
CA THR A 138 20.79 -4.57 6.57
C THR A 138 20.12 -4.20 5.24
N PHE A 139 20.28 -5.08 4.24
CA PHE A 139 19.58 -4.98 2.96
C PHE A 139 18.12 -5.44 3.11
N VAL A 140 17.16 -4.61 2.70
CA VAL A 140 15.74 -4.96 2.63
C VAL A 140 15.35 -5.19 1.17
N PRO A 141 15.30 -6.45 0.70
CA PRO A 141 14.98 -6.74 -0.69
C PRO A 141 13.58 -6.24 -1.05
N ARG A 142 13.34 -5.97 -2.33
CA ARG A 142 11.97 -5.73 -2.80
C ARG A 142 11.19 -7.05 -2.65
N PRO A 143 9.99 -7.06 -2.05
CA PRO A 143 9.22 -8.28 -1.83
C PRO A 143 8.77 -8.94 -3.13
N ASP A 144 8.80 -10.27 -3.16
CA ASP A 144 8.54 -11.10 -4.35
C ASP A 144 7.09 -11.06 -4.83
N GLN A 145 6.14 -10.73 -3.95
CA GLN A 145 4.71 -10.60 -4.27
C GLN A 145 4.40 -9.59 -5.39
N LEU A 146 5.35 -8.71 -5.73
CA LEU A 146 5.22 -7.80 -6.87
C LEU A 146 5.56 -8.43 -8.22
N LEU A 147 6.30 -9.54 -8.24
CA LEU A 147 6.64 -10.29 -9.45
C LEU A 147 5.48 -11.17 -9.90
N GLU A 148 4.65 -11.61 -8.95
CA GLU A 148 3.48 -12.44 -9.20
C GLU A 148 2.39 -11.67 -9.94
N ARG A 149 1.82 -12.31 -10.97
CA ARG A 149 0.65 -11.79 -11.67
C ARG A 149 -0.58 -12.01 -10.79
N LYS A 150 -1.41 -10.97 -10.65
CA LYS A 150 -2.69 -11.07 -9.91
C LYS A 150 -3.63 -12.13 -10.47
N THR A 151 -3.62 -12.30 -11.78
CA THR A 151 -4.32 -13.37 -12.47
C THR A 151 -3.26 -14.30 -13.08
N PRO A 152 -3.01 -15.47 -12.46
CA PRO A 152 -2.08 -16.43 -13.01
C PRO A 152 -2.60 -16.90 -14.37
N ARG A 153 -1.69 -17.08 -15.33
CA ARG A 153 -2.04 -17.70 -16.61
C ARG A 153 -1.95 -19.21 -16.44
N GLY A 154 -2.85 -19.95 -17.08
CA GLY A 154 -2.69 -21.41 -17.20
C GLY A 154 -1.43 -21.74 -17.99
N THR A 155 -0.77 -22.85 -17.63
CA THR A 155 0.44 -23.35 -18.31
C THR A 155 0.11 -24.31 -19.46
N GLY A 156 -1.16 -24.75 -19.55
CA GLY A 156 -1.60 -25.64 -20.63
C GLY A 156 -1.67 -24.92 -21.97
N VAL A 157 -1.31 -25.63 -23.04
CA VAL A 157 -1.44 -25.16 -24.42
C VAL A 157 -2.92 -25.16 -24.78
N GLY A 158 -3.52 -23.98 -24.96
CA GLY A 158 -4.88 -23.85 -25.45
C GLY A 158 -4.97 -24.13 -26.96
N ALA A 159 -6.19 -24.28 -27.48
CA ALA A 159 -6.42 -24.54 -28.91
C ALA A 159 -5.88 -23.44 -29.85
N LYS A 160 -5.63 -22.23 -29.31
CA LYS A 160 -5.08 -21.09 -30.05
C LYS A 160 -3.59 -20.85 -29.79
N ASP A 161 -2.97 -21.65 -28.93
CA ASP A 161 -1.58 -21.45 -28.51
C ASP A 161 -0.64 -22.31 -29.35
N THR A 162 0.47 -21.73 -29.81
CA THR A 162 1.52 -22.44 -30.55
C THR A 162 2.41 -23.25 -29.61
N THR A 163 2.82 -24.45 -30.01
CA THR A 163 3.79 -25.26 -29.25
C THR A 163 5.17 -24.60 -29.24
N GLU A 164 5.91 -24.78 -28.15
CA GLU A 164 7.24 -24.17 -27.97
C GLU A 164 8.25 -24.64 -29.03
N GLU A 165 8.14 -25.91 -29.44
CA GLU A 165 8.93 -26.51 -30.51
C GLU A 165 8.77 -25.77 -31.84
N PHE A 166 7.53 -25.43 -32.20
CA PHE A 166 7.23 -24.72 -33.45
C PHE A 166 7.76 -23.29 -33.42
N VAL A 167 7.64 -22.60 -32.29
CA VAL A 167 8.13 -21.22 -32.12
C VAL A 167 9.66 -21.15 -32.19
N ARG A 168 10.36 -22.12 -31.59
CA ARG A 168 11.84 -22.15 -31.57
C ARG A 168 12.45 -22.69 -32.85
N LYS A 169 11.67 -23.34 -33.71
CA LYS A 169 12.15 -23.85 -34.99
C LYS A 169 12.64 -22.69 -35.85
N VAL A 170 13.94 -22.64 -36.11
CA VAL A 170 14.53 -21.67 -37.03
C VAL A 170 14.06 -22.01 -38.45
N THR A 171 13.18 -21.17 -39.01
CA THR A 171 12.60 -21.36 -40.35
C THR A 171 13.36 -20.62 -41.44
N TYR A 172 14.15 -19.60 -41.09
CA TYR A 172 14.87 -18.76 -42.04
C TYR A 172 16.38 -19.01 -41.97
N LEU A 173 16.97 -19.44 -43.07
CA LEU A 173 18.41 -19.76 -43.20
C LEU A 173 19.23 -18.66 -43.89
N GLY A 174 18.61 -17.49 -44.18
CA GLY A 174 19.25 -16.42 -44.97
C GLY A 174 19.27 -16.71 -46.48
N PRO A 175 19.49 -15.68 -47.32
CA PRO A 175 19.80 -15.90 -48.73
C PRO A 175 21.15 -16.61 -48.88
N ARG A 176 21.26 -17.50 -49.87
CA ARG A 176 22.52 -18.15 -50.26
C ARG A 176 23.37 -17.25 -51.14
#